data_AF-A0A0M3HFF8-F1
#
_entry.id   AF-A0A0M3HFF8-F1
#
_cell.length_a   1.000
_cell.length_b   1.000
_cell.length_c   1.000
_cell.angle_alpha   90.00
_cell.angle_beta   90.00
_cell.angle_gamma   90.00
#
_symmetry.space_group_name_H-M   'P 1'
#
loop_
_entity.id
_entity.type
_entity.pdbx_description
1 polymer ?
#
loop_
_entity_poly.entity_id
_entity_poly.type
_entity_poly.pdbx_seq_one_letter_code
_entity_poly.pdbx_strand_id
1 'polypeptide(L)' 'MILTSLVSVSSVPVSCKIRVLDKLEDTLALVRLIEKCGVAAVGVHGRRRDERQGDANRVNEIREVVRALSIPVIAK' A
#
# COMPACT_ATOMS: atom_id res chain seq x y z
N MET A 1 -11.77 -10.02 -5.31
CA MET A 1 -10.49 -9.29 -5.42
C MET A 1 -9.36 -10.26 -5.11
N ILE A 2 -8.22 -10.20 -5.81
CA ILE A 2 -7.12 -11.19 -5.67
C ILE A 2 -6.66 -11.35 -4.21
N LEU A 3 -6.52 -10.25 -3.48
CA LEU A 3 -6.05 -10.26 -2.09
C LEU A 3 -7.00 -11.02 -1.15
N THR A 4 -8.32 -10.81 -1.26
CA THR A 4 -9.31 -11.54 -0.44
C THR A 4 -9.19 -13.05 -0.63
N SER A 5 -9.02 -13.50 -1.87
CA SER A 5 -8.88 -14.93 -2.19
C SER A 5 -7.58 -15.51 -1.61
N LEU A 6 -6.47 -14.78 -1.70
CA LEU A 6 -5.19 -15.20 -1.11
C LEU A 6 -5.27 -15.26 0.42
N VAL A 7 -5.83 -14.23 1.05
CA VAL A 7 -6.03 -14.17 2.51
C VAL A 7 -6.90 -15.33 3.00
N SER A 8 -7.97 -15.68 2.27
CA SER A 8 -8.90 -16.74 2.72
C SER A 8 -8.33 -18.16 2.68
N VAL A 9 -7.31 -18.41 1.87
CA VAL A 9 -6.73 -19.76 1.69
C VAL A 9 -5.33 -19.90 2.29
N SER A 10 -4.64 -18.79 2.56
CA SER A 10 -3.27 -18.80 3.06
C SER A 10 -3.24 -19.16 4.55
N SER A 11 -2.39 -20.11 4.92
CA SER A 11 -2.08 -20.44 6.32
C SER A 11 -1.10 -19.46 6.97
N VAL A 12 -0.50 -18.56 6.17
CA VAL A 12 0.45 -17.54 6.62
C VAL A 12 -0.07 -16.12 6.32
N PRO A 13 0.36 -15.10 7.07
CA PRO A 13 -0.06 -13.71 6.82
C PRO A 13 0.28 -13.25 5.40
N VAL A 14 -0.72 -12.72 4.69
CA VAL A 14 -0.54 -12.14 3.35
C VAL A 14 -0.27 -10.65 3.48
N SER A 15 0.77 -10.16 2.81
CA SER A 15 1.04 -8.73 2.62
C SER A 15 1.08 -8.41 1.14
N CYS A 16 1.03 -7.12 0.79
CA CYS A 16 1.26 -6.68 -0.58
C CYS A 16 2.11 -5.42 -0.64
N LYS A 17 2.70 -5.16 -1.80
CA LYS A 17 3.49 -3.95 -2.05
C LYS A 17 2.85 -3.14 -3.18
N ILE A 18 2.73 -1.83 -2.96
CA ILE A 18 2.24 -0.88 -3.97
C ILE A 18 3.27 0.21 -4.27
N ARG A 19 2.91 1.05 -5.25
CA ARG A 19 3.48 2.36 -5.55
C ARG A 19 2.38 3.40 -5.38
N VAL A 20 2.73 4.62 -5.03
CA VAL A 20 1.75 5.72 -4.94
C VAL A 20 1.16 6.04 -6.31
N LEU A 21 -0.11 6.42 -6.36
CA LEU A 21 -0.86 6.82 -7.55
C LEU A 21 -0.80 8.33 -7.75
N ASP A 22 -1.11 8.80 -8.96
CA ASP A 22 -1.01 10.21 -9.37
C ASP A 22 -1.64 11.20 -8.39
N LYS A 23 -2.76 10.81 -7.78
CA LYS A 23 -3.43 11.56 -6.73
C LYS A 23 -3.31 10.85 -5.39
N LEU A 24 -3.14 11.65 -4.33
CA LEU A 24 -3.09 11.14 -2.97
C LEU A 24 -4.40 10.43 -2.60
N GLU A 25 -5.53 11.00 -3.00
CA GLU A 25 -6.86 10.48 -2.71
C GLU A 25 -7.07 9.08 -3.30
N ASP A 26 -6.57 8.85 -4.52
CA ASP A 26 -6.64 7.55 -5.18
C ASP A 26 -5.76 6.52 -4.45
N THR A 27 -4.58 6.94 -3.99
CA THR A 27 -3.70 6.10 -3.15
C THR A 27 -4.38 5.73 -1.84
N LEU A 28 -5.02 6.69 -1.17
CA LEU A 28 -5.73 6.48 0.09
C LEU A 28 -6.95 5.56 -0.09
N ALA A 29 -7.70 5.72 -1.19
CA ALA A 29 -8.81 4.82 -1.51
C ALA A 29 -8.32 3.38 -1.77
N LEU A 30 -7.22 3.23 -2.51
CA LEU A 30 -6.62 1.92 -2.80
C LEU A 30 -6.15 1.22 -1.53
N VAL A 31 -5.40 1.90 -0.66
CA VAL A 31 -4.86 1.25 0.55
C VAL A 31 -5.94 0.85 1.55
N ARG A 32 -7.03 1.63 1.67
CA ARG A 32 -8.20 1.26 2.48
C ARG A 32 -8.92 0.04 1.90
N LEU A 33 -9.00 -0.05 0.58
CA LEU A 33 -9.56 -1.22 -0.10
C LEU A 33 -8.71 -2.47 0.13
N ILE A 34 -7.38 -2.32 0.08
CA ILE A 34 -6.41 -3.39 0.38
C ILE A 34 -6.53 -3.85 1.83
N GLU A 35 -6.61 -2.94 2.80
CA GLU A 35 -6.79 -3.27 4.22
C GLU A 35 -8.08 -4.07 4.45
N LYS A 36 -9.19 -3.67 3.81
CA LYS A 36 -10.46 -4.40 3.86
C LYS A 36 -10.39 -5.83 3.32
N CYS A 37 -9.37 -6.17 2.51
CA CYS A 37 -9.15 -7.54 2.08
C CYS A 37 -8.54 -8.44 3.17
N GLY A 38 -8.11 -7.89 4.31
CA GLY A 38 -7.54 -8.65 5.42
C GLY A 38 -6.04 -8.91 5.30
N VAL A 39 -5.30 -8.09 4.54
CA VAL A 39 -3.83 -8.19 4.50
C VAL A 39 -3.23 -7.79 5.85
N ALA A 40 -2.15 -8.45 6.24
CA ALA A 40 -1.49 -8.22 7.53
C ALA A 40 -0.58 -6.98 7.54
N ALA A 41 -0.09 -6.54 6.38
CA ALA A 41 0.74 -5.35 6.21
C ALA A 41 0.75 -4.87 4.76
N VAL A 42 1.10 -3.59 4.54
CA VAL A 42 1.28 -3.02 3.20
C VAL A 42 2.65 -2.35 3.08
N GLY A 43 3.41 -2.76 2.06
CA GLY A 43 4.62 -2.04 1.63
C GLY A 43 4.26 -0.91 0.68
N VAL A 44 4.71 0.31 0.98
CA VAL A 44 4.44 1.49 0.14
C VAL A 44 5.76 2.06 -0.36
N HIS A 45 5.94 2.04 -1.67
CA HIS A 45 7.02 2.77 -2.33
C HIS A 45 6.49 4.13 -2.77
N GLY A 46 7.02 5.23 -2.22
CA GLY A 46 6.55 6.60 -2.51
C GLY A 46 6.94 7.15 -3.88
N ARG A 47 7.12 6.28 -4.87
CA ARG A 47 7.31 6.64 -6.29
C ARG A 47 6.12 6.16 -7.10
N ARG A 48 5.77 6.93 -8.12
CA ARG A 48 4.80 6.57 -9.17
C ARG A 48 5.36 5.47 -10.07
N ARG A 49 4.52 4.87 -10.91
CA ARG A 49 4.87 3.71 -11.74
C ARG A 49 6.03 3.98 -12.71
N ASP A 50 6.04 5.16 -13.31
CA ASP A 50 7.00 5.62 -14.33
C ASP A 50 8.31 6.15 -13.74
N GLU A 51 8.32 6.50 -12.46
CA GLU A 51 9.49 7.02 -11.75
C GLU A 51 10.54 5.94 -11.42
N ARG A 52 11.80 6.34 -11.46
CA ARG A 52 13.01 5.54 -11.26
C ARG A 52 13.77 5.98 -10.00
N GLN A 53 14.95 5.42 -9.78
CA GLN A 53 15.72 5.62 -8.54
C GLN A 53 16.15 7.07 -8.31
N GLY A 54 16.35 7.87 -9.37
CA GLY A 54 16.70 9.29 -9.26
C GLY A 54 15.53 10.19 -8.87
N ASP A 55 14.30 9.73 -9.06
CA ASP A 55 13.10 10.52 -8.75
C ASP A 55 12.82 10.54 -7.25
N ALA A 56 12.20 11.63 -6.81
CA ALA A 56 11.91 11.89 -5.41
C ALA A 56 10.97 10.83 -4.82
N ASN A 57 11.29 10.37 -3.61
CA ASN A 57 10.39 9.53 -2.83
C ASN A 57 9.44 10.42 -2.03
N ARG A 58 8.13 10.26 -2.22
CA ARG A 58 7.07 11.05 -1.59
C ARG A 58 6.79 10.56 -0.17
N VAL A 59 7.75 10.77 0.72
CA VAL A 59 7.66 10.39 2.15
C VAL A 59 6.41 10.99 2.83
N ASN A 60 6.00 12.19 2.42
CA ASN A 60 4.78 12.82 2.94
C ASN A 60 3.51 12.04 2.57
N GLU A 61 3.42 11.50 1.36
CA GLU A 61 2.27 10.67 0.97
C GLU A 61 2.27 9.33 1.72
N ILE A 62 3.45 8.73 1.95
CA ILE A 62 3.57 7.53 2.80
C ILE A 62 3.07 7.84 4.23
N ARG A 63 3.39 9.02 4.77
CA ARG A 63 2.89 9.44 6.10
C ARG A 63 1.36 9.53 6.14
N GLU A 64 0.73 10.04 5.10
CA GLU A 64 -0.74 10.06 5.04
C GLU A 64 -1.33 8.65 4.92
N VAL A 65 -0.66 7.73 4.21
CA VAL A 65 -1.06 6.31 4.21
C VAL A 65 -0.95 5.70 5.61
N VAL A 66 0.13 5.96 6.35
CA VAL A 66 0.30 5.50 7.75
C VAL A 66 -0.84 5.99 8.63
N ARG A 67 -1.28 7.25 8.47
CA ARG A 67 -2.40 7.82 9.24
C ARG A 67 -3.75 7.22 8.87
N ALA A 68 -3.90 6.73 7.64
CA ALA A 68 -5.16 6.25 7.11
C ALA A 68 -5.44 4.76 7.40
N LEU A 69 -4.43 3.98 7.78
CA LEU A 69 -4.51 2.53 8.00
C LEU A 69 -4.33 2.17 9.48
N SER A 70 -4.92 1.04 9.88
CA SER A 70 -4.73 0.43 11.19
C SER A 70 -3.70 -0.70 11.18
N ILE A 71 -3.29 -1.16 9.99
CA ILE A 71 -2.26 -2.20 9.80
C ILE A 71 -0.85 -1.61 9.60
N PRO A 72 0.22 -2.38 9.88
CA PRO A 72 1.60 -1.94 9.64
C PRO A 72 1.87 -1.52 8.20
N VAL A 73 2.55 -0.38 8.05
CA VAL A 73 3.02 0.15 6.77
C VAL A 73 4.55 0.08 6.71
N ILE A 74 5.07 -0.57 5.67
CA ILE A 74 6.51 -0.69 5.42
C ILE A 74 6.91 0.36 4.37
N ALA A 75 7.57 1.42 4.81
CA ALA A 75 8.02 2.50 3.92
C ALA A 75 9.20 2.07 3.04
N LYS A 76 9.16 2.40 1.74
CA LYS A 76 10.21 2.13 0.76
C LYS A 76 10.42 3.29 -0.22
#